data_AF-A0A2K0U8Q9-F1
#
_entry.id   AF-A0A2K0U8Q9-F1
#
_cell.length_a   1.000
_cell.length_b   1.000
_cell.length_c   1.000
_cell.angle_alpha   90.00
_cell.angle_beta   90.00
_cell.angle_gamma   90.00
#
_symmetry.space_group_name_H-M   'P 1'
#
loop_
_entity.id
_entity.type
_entity.pdbx_description
1 polymer ?
#
loop_
_entity_poly.entity_id
_entity_poly.type
_entity_poly.pdbx_seq_one_letter_code
_entity_poly.pdbx_strand_id
1 'polypeptide(L)'
;MSLIADLDLSKNYSFFTVPAAFVLCMLPGAFANALAGKSFDPANPRQTRATVLADDKLDKIQQQRIMRAQSAQENGFETVGLYASGVLAANYAGVNVRMLNLLTIGYLVSRVAYIFAYVVLCQNRKLAPLRSLFWAVGAAILVYLWVMAGQNVNLKL
;
A
#
# COMPACT_ATOMS: atom_id res chain seq x y z
N MET A 1 12.13 -25.22 4.44
CA MET A 1 12.75 -24.31 3.46
C MET A 1 12.33 -22.89 3.85
N SER A 2 13.20 -22.14 4.51
CA SER A 2 12.86 -20.80 5.01
C SER A 2 12.98 -19.82 3.85
N LEU A 3 11.85 -19.28 3.39
CA LEU A 3 11.76 -18.30 2.29
C LEU A 3 12.63 -17.04 2.52
N ILE A 4 13.08 -16.81 3.75
CA ILE A 4 13.88 -15.66 4.17
C ILE A 4 15.39 -15.98 4.17
N ALA A 5 15.78 -17.25 4.28
CA ALA A 5 17.18 -17.65 4.38
C ALA A 5 17.98 -17.46 3.07
N ASP A 6 17.29 -17.45 1.93
CA ASP A 6 17.92 -17.29 0.60
C ASP A 6 17.94 -15.83 0.10
N LEU A 7 17.40 -14.87 0.86
CA LEU A 7 17.37 -13.47 0.47
C LEU A 7 18.69 -12.77 0.87
N ASP A 8 19.61 -12.67 -0.08
CA ASP A 8 20.89 -11.96 0.10
C ASP A 8 20.69 -10.45 0.24
N LEU A 9 20.53 -9.97 1.47
CA LEU A 9 20.30 -8.56 1.80
C LEU A 9 21.51 -7.64 1.52
N SER A 10 22.65 -8.17 1.05
CA SER A 10 23.75 -7.34 0.55
C SER A 10 23.46 -6.75 -0.83
N LYS A 11 22.57 -7.39 -1.62
CA LYS A 11 22.08 -6.88 -2.90
C LYS A 11 20.95 -5.91 -2.69
N ASN A 12 20.88 -4.90 -3.55
CA ASN A 12 19.88 -3.84 -3.41
C ASN A 12 18.58 -4.19 -4.13
N TYR A 13 17.55 -4.57 -3.37
CA TYR A 13 16.22 -4.88 -3.90
C TYR A 13 15.24 -3.71 -3.81
N SER A 14 15.64 -2.61 -3.17
CA SER A 14 14.74 -1.51 -2.83
C SER A 14 14.01 -0.94 -4.04
N PHE A 15 14.66 -0.84 -5.21
CA PHE A 15 14.01 -0.36 -6.44
C PHE A 15 12.89 -1.29 -6.93
N PHE A 16 13.02 -2.61 -6.79
CA PHE A 16 11.97 -3.55 -7.19
C PHE A 16 10.71 -3.46 -6.32
N THR A 17 10.84 -2.92 -5.11
CA THR A 17 9.68 -2.70 -4.24
C THR A 17 8.78 -1.57 -4.73
N VAL A 18 9.27 -0.64 -5.56
CA VAL A 18 8.48 0.47 -6.10
C VAL A 18 7.39 -0.02 -7.06
N PRO A 19 7.69 -0.78 -8.15
CA PRO A 19 6.64 -1.36 -8.97
C PRO A 19 5.77 -2.35 -8.20
N ALA A 20 6.32 -3.09 -7.22
CA ALA A 20 5.52 -3.95 -6.35
C ALA A 20 4.50 -3.14 -5.53
N ALA A 21 4.88 -2.01 -4.95
CA ALA A 21 3.99 -1.11 -4.21
C ALA A 21 2.90 -0.53 -5.13
N PHE A 22 3.27 -0.14 -6.35
CA PHE A 22 2.31 0.32 -7.35
C PHE A 22 1.26 -0.75 -7.68
N VAL A 23 1.69 -2.00 -7.90
CA VAL A 23 0.77 -3.14 -8.12
C VAL A 23 -0.13 -3.35 -6.89
N LEU A 24 0.41 -3.30 -5.68
CA LEU A 24 -0.39 -3.40 -4.44
C LEU A 24 -1.46 -2.31 -4.35
N CYS A 25 -1.23 -1.11 -4.88
CA CYS A 25 -2.26 -0.05 -4.93
C CYS A 25 -3.43 -0.44 -5.85
N MET A 26 -3.16 -1.16 -6.94
CA MET A 26 -4.18 -1.56 -7.93
C MET A 26 -5.07 -2.71 -7.44
N LEU A 27 -4.51 -3.65 -6.66
CA LEU A 27 -5.20 -4.87 -6.23
C LEU A 27 -6.57 -4.64 -5.56
N PRO A 28 -6.72 -3.77 -4.53
CA PRO A 28 -8.02 -3.57 -3.90
C PRO A 28 -9.04 -2.92 -4.86
N GLY A 29 -8.58 -2.12 -5.82
CA GLY A 29 -9.41 -1.58 -6.90
C GLY A 29 -9.96 -2.64 -7.84
N ALA A 30 -9.08 -3.50 -8.33
CA ALA A 30 -9.46 -4.63 -9.16
C ALA A 30 -10.44 -5.56 -8.43
N PHE A 31 -10.19 -5.83 -7.15
CA PHE A 31 -11.10 -6.57 -6.28
C PHE A 31 -12.46 -5.89 -6.13
N ALA A 32 -12.49 -4.56 -5.92
CA ALA A 32 -13.73 -3.80 -5.81
C ALA A 32 -14.57 -3.87 -7.09
N ASN A 33 -13.95 -3.69 -8.25
CA ASN A 33 -14.64 -3.74 -9.55
C ASN A 33 -15.16 -5.16 -9.85
N ALA A 34 -14.38 -6.19 -9.52
CA ALA A 34 -14.83 -7.58 -9.64
C ALA A 34 -16.05 -7.87 -8.76
N LEU A 35 -16.06 -7.36 -7.52
CA LEU A 35 -17.20 -7.49 -6.60
C LEU A 35 -18.42 -6.65 -7.01
N ALA A 36 -18.22 -5.51 -7.67
CA ALA A 36 -19.30 -4.66 -8.14
C ALA A 36 -20.08 -5.29 -9.31
N GLY A 37 -19.45 -6.19 -10.08
CA GLY A 37 -20.12 -6.94 -11.13
C GLY A 37 -20.80 -6.02 -12.15
N LYS A 38 -22.13 -6.13 -12.28
CA LYS A 38 -22.93 -5.31 -13.22
C LYS A 38 -22.96 -3.82 -12.85
N SER A 39 -22.64 -3.48 -11.61
CA SER A 39 -22.56 -2.09 -11.14
C SER A 39 -21.23 -1.43 -11.49
N PHE A 40 -20.30 -2.15 -12.12
CA PHE A 40 -19.07 -1.58 -12.68
C PHE A 40 -19.25 -1.26 -14.17
N ASP A 41 -19.08 0.02 -14.53
CA ASP A 41 -19.00 0.47 -15.93
C ASP A 41 -17.53 0.76 -16.32
N PRO A 42 -16.93 -0.03 -17.22
CA PRO A 42 -15.55 0.20 -17.68
C PRO A 42 -15.34 1.55 -18.39
N ALA A 43 -16.39 2.14 -18.98
CA ALA A 43 -16.30 3.46 -19.60
C ALA A 43 -16.31 4.59 -18.56
N ASN A 44 -16.95 4.35 -17.40
CA ASN A 44 -17.08 5.32 -16.32
C ASN A 44 -16.65 4.74 -14.96
N PRO A 45 -15.41 4.24 -14.81
CA PRO A 45 -14.98 3.44 -13.64
C PRO A 45 -15.00 4.24 -12.33
N ARG A 46 -14.97 5.58 -12.40
CA ARG A 46 -15.06 6.47 -11.23
C ARG A 46 -16.47 6.58 -10.67
N GLN A 47 -17.50 6.21 -11.43
CA GLN A 47 -18.89 6.21 -10.98
C GLN A 47 -19.26 4.95 -10.18
N THR A 48 -18.40 3.94 -10.16
CA THR A 48 -18.61 2.65 -9.48
C THR A 48 -19.08 2.79 -8.03
N ARG A 49 -18.62 3.82 -7.31
CA ARG A 49 -19.10 4.10 -5.94
C ARG A 49 -20.59 4.39 -5.90
N ALA A 50 -21.04 5.30 -6.75
CA ALA A 50 -22.42 5.74 -6.80
C ALA A 50 -23.34 4.61 -7.29
N THR A 51 -22.92 3.89 -8.33
CA THR A 51 -23.71 2.77 -8.88
C THR A 51 -23.85 1.62 -7.87
N VAL A 52 -22.78 1.26 -7.14
CA VAL A 52 -22.84 0.22 -6.11
C VAL A 52 -23.74 0.60 -4.94
N LEU A 53 -23.74 1.87 -4.52
CA LEU A 53 -24.61 2.33 -3.43
C LEU A 53 -26.09 2.44 -3.83
N ALA A 54 -26.36 2.62 -5.13
CA ALA A 54 -27.72 2.65 -5.68
C ALA A 54 -28.25 1.26 -6.07
N ASP A 55 -27.43 0.21 -5.98
CA ASP A 55 -27.82 -1.15 -6.36
C ASP A 55 -28.44 -1.90 -5.18
N ASP A 56 -29.78 -1.91 -5.16
CA ASP A 56 -30.58 -2.62 -4.14
C ASP A 56 -30.40 -4.14 -4.16
N LYS A 57 -29.74 -4.72 -5.19
CA LYS A 57 -29.43 -6.16 -5.25
C LYS A 57 -28.17 -6.52 -4.47
N LEU A 58 -27.30 -5.56 -4.20
CA LEU A 58 -26.10 -5.76 -3.39
C LEU A 58 -26.43 -5.57 -1.91
N ASP A 59 -26.08 -6.53 -1.08
CA ASP A 59 -26.26 -6.37 0.36
C ASP A 59 -25.33 -5.28 0.91
N LYS A 60 -25.71 -4.70 2.05
CA LYS A 60 -24.96 -3.59 2.68
C LYS A 60 -23.53 -3.96 3.05
N ILE A 61 -23.26 -5.22 3.42
CA ILE A 61 -21.92 -5.68 3.77
C ILE A 61 -21.04 -5.69 2.52
N GLN A 62 -21.56 -6.20 1.40
CA GLN A 62 -20.87 -6.21 0.11
C GLN A 62 -20.63 -4.78 -0.40
N GLN A 63 -21.65 -3.90 -0.39
CA GLN A 63 -21.49 -2.49 -0.77
C GLN A 63 -20.37 -1.82 0.06
N GLN A 64 -20.40 -1.97 1.38
CA GLN A 64 -19.37 -1.40 2.25
C GLN A 64 -17.98 -2.00 2.00
N ARG A 65 -17.89 -3.30 1.66
CA ARG A 65 -16.61 -3.95 1.34
C ARG A 65 -16.01 -3.39 0.05
N ILE A 66 -16.82 -3.16 -0.97
CA ILE A 66 -16.43 -2.49 -2.21
C ILE A 66 -15.93 -1.07 -1.91
N MET A 67 -16.67 -0.31 -1.10
CA MET A 67 -16.27 1.06 -0.72
C MET A 67 -14.91 1.07 -0.01
N ARG A 68 -14.70 0.17 0.97
CA ARG A 68 -13.42 0.05 1.69
C ARG A 68 -12.27 -0.32 0.75
N ALA A 69 -12.51 -1.19 -0.23
CA ALA A 69 -11.50 -1.57 -1.22
C ALA A 69 -11.14 -0.41 -2.16
N GLN A 70 -12.12 0.36 -2.65
CA GLN A 70 -11.82 1.57 -3.43
C GLN A 70 -11.09 2.63 -2.60
N SER A 71 -11.46 2.83 -1.33
CA SER A 71 -10.74 3.74 -0.44
C SER A 71 -9.31 3.27 -0.17
N ALA A 72 -9.07 1.96 -0.08
CA ALA A 72 -7.73 1.41 0.09
C ALA A 72 -6.84 1.63 -1.17
N GLN A 73 -7.43 1.56 -2.37
CA GLN A 73 -6.76 1.91 -3.63
C GLN A 73 -6.35 3.38 -3.63
N GLU A 74 -7.30 4.28 -3.40
CA GLU A 74 -7.06 5.74 -3.39
C GLU A 74 -5.95 6.10 -2.40
N ASN A 75 -6.02 5.56 -1.17
CA ASN A 75 -4.98 5.77 -0.16
C ASN A 75 -3.59 5.26 -0.58
N GLY A 76 -3.54 4.15 -1.33
CA GLY A 76 -2.29 3.67 -1.90
C GLY A 76 -1.69 4.68 -2.87
N PHE A 77 -2.50 5.16 -3.82
CA PHE A 77 -2.05 6.13 -4.82
C PHE A 77 -1.67 7.49 -4.24
N GLU A 78 -2.31 7.94 -3.15
CA GLU A 78 -1.94 9.17 -2.43
C GLU A 78 -0.50 9.11 -1.88
N THR A 79 0.00 7.93 -1.51
CA THR A 79 1.28 7.78 -0.79
C THR A 79 2.40 7.14 -1.62
N VAL A 80 2.07 6.41 -2.69
CA VAL A 80 3.06 5.66 -3.48
C VAL A 80 4.11 6.56 -4.15
N GLY A 81 3.73 7.77 -4.57
CA GLY A 81 4.68 8.72 -5.17
C GLY A 81 5.74 9.20 -4.17
N LEU A 82 5.31 9.48 -2.94
CA LEU A 82 6.20 9.91 -1.87
C LEU A 82 7.08 8.75 -1.36
N TYR A 83 6.56 7.51 -1.38
CA TYR A 83 7.35 6.30 -1.16
C TYR A 83 8.44 6.12 -2.23
N ALA A 84 8.05 6.13 -3.51
CA ALA A 84 8.97 5.92 -4.64
C ALA A 84 10.11 6.94 -4.64
N SER A 85 9.79 8.21 -4.41
CA SER A 85 10.78 9.28 -4.28
C SER A 85 11.68 9.13 -3.05
N GLY A 86 11.14 8.67 -1.92
CA GLY A 86 11.94 8.36 -0.73
C GLY A 86 12.93 7.22 -0.95
N VAL A 87 12.52 6.15 -1.66
CA VAL A 87 13.42 5.06 -2.07
C VAL A 87 14.54 5.59 -2.96
N LEU A 88 14.20 6.39 -3.98
CA LEU A 88 15.18 7.00 -4.87
C LEU A 88 16.16 7.90 -4.10
N ALA A 89 15.65 8.78 -3.24
CA ALA A 89 16.46 9.71 -2.46
C ALA A 89 17.42 8.99 -1.51
N ALA A 90 16.95 7.97 -0.78
CA ALA A 90 17.78 7.21 0.14
C ALA A 90 18.87 6.39 -0.59
N ASN A 91 18.56 5.85 -1.79
CA ASN A 91 19.56 5.24 -2.65
C ASN A 91 20.62 6.24 -3.12
N TYR A 92 20.20 7.39 -3.63
CA TYR A 92 21.10 8.45 -4.09
C TYR A 92 22.00 8.98 -2.96
N ALA A 93 21.44 9.13 -1.76
CA ALA A 93 22.17 9.52 -0.56
C ALA A 93 23.20 8.47 -0.12
N GLY A 94 23.14 7.23 -0.62
CA GLY A 94 24.06 6.17 -0.24
C GLY A 94 23.73 5.51 1.10
N VAL A 95 22.44 5.49 1.49
CA VAL A 95 21.98 4.77 2.69
C VAL A 95 22.35 3.28 2.56
N ASN A 96 22.72 2.66 3.68
CA ASN A 96 23.10 1.25 3.73
C ASN A 96 22.05 0.33 3.07
N VAL A 97 22.50 -0.56 2.18
CA VAL A 97 21.64 -1.45 1.38
C VAL A 97 20.77 -2.38 2.23
N ARG A 98 21.32 -2.94 3.30
CA ARG A 98 20.56 -3.81 4.20
C ARG A 98 19.40 -3.05 4.84
N MET A 99 19.64 -1.80 5.26
CA MET A 99 18.60 -0.93 5.81
C MET A 99 17.54 -0.59 4.77
N LEU A 100 17.94 -0.22 3.55
CA LEU A 100 17.01 0.03 2.44
C LEU A 100 16.10 -1.16 2.17
N ASN A 101 16.65 -2.38 2.10
CA ASN A 101 15.86 -3.59 1.89
C ASN A 101 14.85 -3.82 3.02
N LEU A 102 15.29 -3.72 4.29
CA LEU A 102 14.40 -3.92 5.44
C LEU A 102 13.25 -2.93 5.46
N LEU A 103 13.54 -1.65 5.24
CA LEU A 103 12.51 -0.60 5.22
C LEU A 103 11.52 -0.79 4.06
N THR A 104 12.03 -1.01 2.86
CA THR A 104 11.17 -1.14 1.67
C THR A 104 10.34 -2.42 1.67
N ILE A 105 10.89 -3.55 2.11
CA ILE A 105 10.12 -4.78 2.33
C ILE A 105 9.08 -4.56 3.45
N GLY A 106 9.49 -3.91 4.55
CA GLY A 106 8.60 -3.56 5.66
C GLY A 106 7.41 -2.70 5.20
N TYR A 107 7.65 -1.76 4.29
CA TYR A 107 6.60 -0.95 3.68
C TYR A 107 5.61 -1.83 2.90
N LEU A 108 6.08 -2.73 2.02
CA LEU A 108 5.21 -3.65 1.29
C LEU A 108 4.36 -4.51 2.23
N VAL A 109 4.98 -5.07 3.27
CA VAL A 109 4.27 -5.85 4.30
C VAL A 109 3.21 -5.00 4.99
N SER A 110 3.53 -3.75 5.38
CA SER A 110 2.56 -2.85 5.98
C SER A 110 1.39 -2.53 5.03
N ARG A 111 1.65 -2.43 3.71
CA ARG A 111 0.60 -2.18 2.72
C ARG A 111 -0.31 -3.38 2.56
N VAL A 112 0.24 -4.60 2.51
CA VAL A 112 -0.57 -5.83 2.49
C VAL A 112 -1.43 -5.93 3.75
N ALA A 113 -0.84 -5.72 4.92
CA ALA A 113 -1.55 -5.75 6.19
C ALA A 113 -2.64 -4.66 6.28
N TYR A 114 -2.35 -3.44 5.83
CA TYR A 114 -3.33 -2.35 5.72
C TYR A 114 -4.51 -2.72 4.83
N ILE A 115 -4.24 -3.21 3.61
CA ILE A 115 -5.28 -3.57 2.64
C ILE A 115 -6.17 -4.67 3.23
N PHE A 116 -5.56 -5.71 3.80
CA PHE A 116 -6.30 -6.80 4.44
C PHE A 116 -7.14 -6.30 5.62
N ALA A 117 -6.56 -5.50 6.51
CA ALA A 117 -7.27 -4.93 7.64
C ALA A 117 -8.45 -4.06 7.19
N TYR A 118 -8.27 -3.23 6.17
CA TYR A 118 -9.31 -2.34 5.68
C TYR A 118 -10.44 -3.10 4.99
N VAL A 119 -10.11 -3.99 4.06
CA VAL A 119 -11.11 -4.65 3.22
C VAL A 119 -11.84 -5.75 3.98
N VAL A 120 -11.13 -6.48 4.85
CA VAL A 120 -11.66 -7.67 5.53
C VAL A 120 -11.98 -7.37 7.00
N LEU A 121 -11.00 -6.94 7.79
CA LEU A 121 -11.15 -6.87 9.25
C LEU A 121 -12.07 -5.74 9.72
N CYS A 122 -12.09 -4.60 9.02
CA CYS A 122 -12.95 -3.45 9.38
C CYS A 122 -14.46 -3.74 9.32
N GLN A 123 -14.89 -4.87 8.76
CA GLN A 123 -16.28 -5.33 8.94
C GLN A 123 -16.60 -5.51 10.44
N ASN A 124 -15.62 -5.96 11.23
CA ASN A 124 -15.69 -5.92 12.69
C ASN A 124 -15.14 -4.59 13.21
N ARG A 125 -16.03 -3.76 13.76
CA ARG A 125 -15.66 -2.44 14.31
C ARG A 125 -14.54 -2.49 15.35
N LYS A 126 -14.43 -3.59 16.13
CA LYS A 126 -13.35 -3.76 17.12
C LYS A 126 -11.96 -3.89 16.50
N LEU A 127 -11.88 -4.39 15.26
CA LEU A 127 -10.62 -4.59 14.53
C LEU A 127 -10.29 -3.41 13.61
N ALA A 128 -11.21 -2.46 13.42
CA ALA A 128 -11.00 -1.30 12.57
C ALA A 128 -9.74 -0.46 12.91
N PRO A 129 -9.31 -0.32 14.19
CA PRO A 129 -8.07 0.38 14.52
C PRO A 129 -6.79 -0.24 13.90
N LEU A 130 -6.78 -1.54 13.60
CA LEU A 130 -5.61 -2.21 13.00
C LEU A 130 -5.22 -1.61 11.65
N ARG A 131 -6.21 -1.15 10.87
CA ARG A 131 -5.96 -0.44 9.62
C ARG A 131 -5.12 0.82 9.87
N SER A 132 -5.48 1.63 10.86
CA SER A 132 -4.74 2.87 11.17
C SER A 132 -3.33 2.55 11.68
N LEU A 133 -3.17 1.49 12.47
CA LEU A 133 -1.86 1.03 12.93
C LEU A 133 -0.94 0.66 11.75
N PHE A 134 -1.39 -0.22 10.85
CA PHE A 134 -0.58 -0.62 9.70
C PHE A 134 -0.29 0.53 8.74
N TRP A 135 -1.25 1.47 8.58
CA TRP A 135 -1.01 2.70 7.84
C TRP A 135 0.09 3.55 8.48
N ALA A 136 0.05 3.73 9.80
CA ALA A 136 1.03 4.52 10.53
C ALA A 136 2.44 3.92 10.44
N VAL A 137 2.57 2.59 10.46
CA VAL A 137 3.85 1.90 10.22
C VAL A 137 4.39 2.23 8.83
N GLY A 138 3.57 2.10 7.78
CA GLY A 138 3.98 2.44 6.42
C GLY A 138 4.36 3.92 6.25
N ALA A 139 3.60 4.82 6.87
CA ALA A 139 3.90 6.25 6.89
C ALA A 139 5.22 6.57 7.61
N ALA A 140 5.46 5.93 8.76
CA ALA A 140 6.71 6.08 9.52
C ALA A 140 7.92 5.60 8.70
N ILE A 141 7.80 4.46 8.02
CA ILE A 141 8.86 3.94 7.13
C ILE A 141 9.16 4.94 6.00
N LEU A 142 8.12 5.47 5.36
CA LEU A 142 8.26 6.46 4.30
C LEU A 142 9.00 7.70 4.80
N VAL A 143 8.62 8.24 5.96
CA VAL A 143 9.28 9.43 6.54
C VAL A 143 10.71 9.10 6.90
N TYR A 144 10.96 7.90 7.44
CA TYR A 144 12.29 7.47 7.83
C TYR A 144 13.24 7.30 6.65
N LEU A 145 12.77 6.85 5.48
CA LEU A 145 13.57 6.83 4.24
C LEU A 145 14.08 8.24 3.89
N TRP A 146 13.21 9.26 3.98
CA TRP A 146 13.59 10.66 3.73
C TRP A 146 14.55 11.21 4.78
N VAL A 147 14.33 10.92 6.06
CA VAL A 147 15.24 11.32 7.14
C VAL A 147 16.63 10.72 6.93
N MET A 148 16.69 9.42 6.63
CA MET A 148 17.95 8.72 6.35
C MET A 148 18.65 9.30 5.12
N ALA A 149 17.91 9.65 4.07
CA ALA A 149 18.46 10.31 2.89
C ALA A 149 19.11 11.64 3.27
N GLY A 150 18.42 12.52 4.00
CA GLY A 150 18.95 13.81 4.44
C GLY A 150 20.19 13.69 5.32
N GLN A 151 20.17 12.77 6.29
CA GLN A 151 21.32 12.50 7.16
C GLN A 151 22.55 12.04 6.36
N ASN A 152 22.37 11.16 5.38
CA ASN A 152 23.49 10.62 4.60
C ASN A 152 24.05 11.62 3.59
N VAL A 153 23.21 12.53 3.05
CA VAL A 153 23.72 13.63 2.21
C VAL A 153 24.59 14.58 3.03
N ASN A 154 24.18 14.93 4.26
CA ASN A 154 24.96 15.83 5.12
C ASN A 154 26.32 15.26 5.53
N LEU A 155 26.47 13.94 5.59
CA LEU A 155 27.76 13.29 5.89
C LEU A 155 28.72 13.27 4.69
N LYS A 156 28.26 13.64 3.48
CA LYS A 156 29.07 13.69 2.26
C LYS A 156 29.61 15.09 1.94
N LEU A 157 29.14 16.13 2.65
CA LEU A 157 29.60 17.52 2.55
C LEU A 157 30.64 17.80 3.63
#